data_AF-A0A969G792-F1
#
_entry.id   AF-A0A969G792-F1
#
_cell.length_a   1.000
_cell.length_b   1.000
_cell.length_c   1.000
_cell.angle_alpha   90.00
_cell.angle_beta   90.00
_cell.angle_gamma   90.00
#
_symmetry.space_group_name_H-M   'P 1'
#
loop_
_entity.id
_entity.type
_entity.pdbx_description
1 polymer ?
#
loop_
_entity_poly.entity_id
_entity_poly.type
_entity_poly.pdbx_seq_one_letter_code
_entity_poly.pdbx_strand_id
1 'polypeptide(L)'
;MKNILIVLILISLFACKAKETEQTEVTEQAPKGCVAADFFELKNQNLEKDFFTKLDNLRQIPFEGGNPTEANTWRDVTNEALQAFLADAAKGGFAESKTFENDYNFDLAPSEGKDSEKCMDKLSVTFDENTCTFNLKIFNSFQYSIDNEDCSESLIDLKFKIEEKKITNFTMDIAG
;
A
#
# COMPACT_ATOMS: atom_id res chain seq x y z
N MET A 1 -85.77 -0.78 33.04
CA MET A 1 -84.86 -1.38 34.04
C MET A 1 -83.63 -0.49 34.17
N LYS A 2 -83.31 -0.09 35.42
CA LYS A 2 -82.05 0.42 35.98
C LYS A 2 -81.31 1.54 35.21
N ASN A 3 -81.34 2.79 35.66
CA ASN A 3 -80.58 3.42 36.75
C ASN A 3 -79.04 3.38 36.62
N ILE A 4 -78.47 4.59 36.52
CA ILE A 4 -77.35 5.14 37.33
C ILE A 4 -75.94 4.61 37.03
N LEU A 5 -75.00 5.48 36.60
CA LEU A 5 -74.07 6.21 37.51
C LEU A 5 -72.97 6.93 36.70
N ILE A 6 -72.78 8.21 37.03
CA ILE A 6 -71.65 9.06 36.66
C ILE A 6 -70.39 8.57 37.40
N VAL A 7 -69.25 8.46 36.71
CA VAL A 7 -67.95 8.63 37.37
C VAL A 7 -67.07 9.52 36.49
N LEU A 8 -66.99 10.80 36.90
CA LEU A 8 -65.88 11.69 36.59
C LEU A 8 -64.62 11.13 37.24
N ILE A 9 -63.58 10.88 36.46
CA ILE A 9 -62.22 10.83 36.98
C ILE A 9 -61.42 11.92 36.28
N LEU A 10 -61.28 13.04 36.99
CA LEU A 10 -60.21 14.00 36.79
C LEU A 10 -58.89 13.33 37.16
N ILE A 11 -57.97 13.20 36.21
CA ILE A 11 -56.54 13.06 36.53
C ILE A 11 -55.82 14.26 35.93
N SER A 12 -55.28 15.04 36.84
CA SER A 12 -54.43 16.20 36.65
C SER A 12 -53.07 15.83 36.02
N LEU A 13 -52.60 16.74 35.17
CA LEU A 13 -51.21 17.04 34.77
C LEU A 13 -50.11 16.02 35.15
N PHE A 14 -49.43 15.51 34.13
CA PHE A 14 -47.96 15.54 34.10
C PHE A 14 -47.50 15.84 32.67
N ALA A 15 -47.01 17.07 32.47
CA ALA A 15 -46.18 17.38 31.33
C ALA A 15 -44.83 16.70 31.55
N CYS A 16 -44.54 15.66 30.77
CA CYS A 16 -43.17 15.21 30.55
C CYS A 16 -42.88 15.45 29.06
N LYS A 17 -42.18 16.55 28.76
CA LYS A 17 -41.54 16.71 27.44
C LYS A 17 -40.55 15.55 27.31
N ALA A 18 -40.91 14.53 26.55
CA ALA A 18 -39.96 13.52 26.10
C ALA A 18 -38.92 14.25 25.26
N LYS A 19 -37.71 14.37 25.80
CA LYS A 19 -36.52 14.72 25.06
C LYS A 19 -36.27 13.56 24.12
N GLU A 20 -36.54 13.74 22.83
CA GLU A 20 -36.05 12.84 21.79
C GLU A 20 -34.52 12.86 21.90
N THR A 21 -33.99 11.86 22.58
CA THR A 21 -32.60 11.47 22.42
C THR A 21 -32.54 10.84 21.05
N GLU A 22 -32.20 11.66 20.05
CA GLU A 22 -31.74 11.21 18.75
C GLU A 22 -30.54 10.29 19.02
N GLN A 23 -30.82 8.99 19.12
CA GLN A 23 -29.80 7.97 19.04
C GLN A 23 -29.25 8.10 17.64
N THR A 24 -28.17 8.86 17.51
CA THR A 24 -27.29 8.77 16.37
C THR A 24 -26.79 7.34 16.41
N GLU A 25 -27.42 6.50 15.58
CA GLU A 25 -26.90 5.21 15.19
C GLU A 25 -25.51 5.51 14.64
N VAL A 26 -24.50 5.39 15.49
CA VAL A 26 -23.13 5.21 15.03
C VAL A 26 -23.20 3.85 14.39
N THR A 27 -23.54 3.84 13.10
CA THR A 27 -23.13 2.76 12.21
C THR A 27 -21.63 2.71 12.37
N GLU A 28 -21.17 1.80 13.23
CA GLU A 28 -19.82 1.27 13.19
C GLU A 28 -19.69 0.73 11.77
N GLN A 29 -19.15 1.58 10.90
CA GLN A 29 -18.83 1.25 9.53
C GLN A 29 -17.89 0.06 9.68
N ALA A 30 -18.36 -1.12 9.24
CA ALA A 30 -17.49 -2.28 9.10
C ALA A 30 -16.17 -1.79 8.48
N PRO A 31 -15.00 -2.18 9.02
CA PRO A 31 -13.73 -1.69 8.53
C PRO A 31 -13.77 -1.79 7.02
N LYS A 32 -13.62 -0.64 6.35
CA LYS A 32 -13.59 -0.56 4.89
C LYS A 32 -12.60 -1.64 4.45
N GLY A 33 -13.09 -2.69 3.82
CA GLY A 33 -12.26 -3.84 3.47
C GLY A 33 -11.07 -3.35 2.64
N CYS A 34 -9.89 -3.88 2.91
CA CYS A 34 -8.71 -3.63 2.10
C CYS A 34 -8.97 -4.08 0.67
N VAL A 35 -8.54 -3.29 -0.31
CA VAL A 35 -8.70 -3.61 -1.73
C VAL A 35 -7.42 -3.30 -2.49
N ALA A 36 -7.21 -3.96 -3.63
CA ALA A 36 -6.04 -3.70 -4.48
C ALA A 36 -5.95 -2.22 -4.90
N ALA A 37 -7.09 -1.53 -5.05
CA ALA A 37 -7.13 -0.11 -5.37
C ALA A 37 -6.49 0.80 -4.31
N ASP A 38 -6.34 0.33 -3.07
CA ASP A 38 -5.68 1.09 -1.99
C ASP A 38 -4.19 1.30 -2.28
N PHE A 39 -3.58 0.49 -3.15
CA PHE A 39 -2.21 0.72 -3.65
C PHE A 39 -2.05 2.10 -4.28
N PHE A 40 -3.10 2.61 -4.95
CA PHE A 40 -3.07 3.91 -5.60
C PHE A 40 -3.10 5.08 -4.60
N GLU A 41 -3.35 4.83 -3.32
CA GLU A 41 -3.20 5.85 -2.28
C GLU A 41 -1.74 6.30 -2.11
N LEU A 42 -0.76 5.53 -2.59
CA LEU A 42 0.65 5.95 -2.67
C LEU A 42 0.87 7.17 -3.58
N LYS A 43 -0.11 7.59 -4.39
CA LYS A 43 -0.08 8.88 -5.10
C LYS A 43 -0.27 10.08 -4.16
N ASN A 44 -0.75 9.85 -2.94
CA ASN A 44 -0.86 10.88 -1.93
C ASN A 44 0.53 11.20 -1.36
N GLN A 45 0.92 12.48 -1.40
CA GLN A 45 2.23 12.94 -0.93
C GLN A 45 2.60 12.49 0.49
N ASN A 46 1.63 12.37 1.40
CA ASN A 46 1.93 11.95 2.77
C ASN A 46 2.23 10.45 2.85
N LEU A 47 1.48 9.61 2.13
CA LEU A 47 1.73 8.17 2.09
C LEU A 47 2.99 7.85 1.29
N GLU A 48 3.23 8.55 0.19
CA GLU A 48 4.46 8.44 -0.58
C GLU A 48 5.68 8.76 0.30
N LYS A 49 5.63 9.87 1.04
CA LYS A 49 6.70 10.24 1.97
C LYS A 49 6.88 9.20 3.07
N ASP A 50 5.79 8.68 3.64
CA ASP A 50 5.86 7.62 4.65
C ASP A 50 6.47 6.33 4.07
N PHE A 51 6.10 5.94 2.85
CA PHE A 51 6.66 4.81 2.12
C PHE A 51 8.19 4.94 2.01
N PHE A 52 8.68 6.05 1.46
CA PHE A 52 10.12 6.26 1.29
C PHE A 52 10.85 6.40 2.63
N THR A 53 10.23 7.00 3.64
CA THR A 53 10.80 7.06 4.99
C THR A 53 10.97 5.67 5.60
N LYS A 54 9.99 4.77 5.43
CA LYS A 54 10.10 3.38 5.91
C LYS A 54 11.14 2.60 5.14
N LEU A 55 11.20 2.78 3.82
CA LEU A 55 12.22 2.20 2.96
C LEU A 55 13.62 2.62 3.42
N ASP A 56 13.84 3.92 3.63
CA ASP A 56 15.10 4.48 4.12
C ASP A 56 15.51 3.93 5.49
N ASN A 57 14.54 3.72 6.39
CA ASN A 57 14.82 3.15 7.71
C ASN A 57 15.27 1.69 7.63
N LEU A 58 14.68 0.88 6.73
CA LEU A 58 15.09 -0.51 6.55
C LEU A 58 16.50 -0.61 5.95
N ARG A 59 16.90 0.34 5.09
CA ARG A 59 18.27 0.42 4.54
C ARG A 59 19.35 0.65 5.59
N GLN A 60 19.01 1.30 6.70
CA GLN A 60 19.97 1.62 7.75
C GLN A 60 20.27 0.42 8.65
N ILE A 61 19.51 -0.65 8.54
CA ILE A 61 19.74 -1.89 9.28
C ILE A 61 20.90 -2.62 8.59
N PRO A 62 22.05 -2.80 9.26
CA PRO A 62 23.17 -3.55 8.68
C PRO A 62 22.70 -4.97 8.36
N PHE A 63 22.91 -5.43 7.14
CA PHE A 63 22.59 -6.80 6.78
C PHE A 63 23.55 -7.74 7.54
N GLU A 64 23.03 -8.42 8.57
CA GLU A 64 23.82 -9.34 9.37
C GLU A 64 24.26 -10.54 8.50
N GLY A 65 25.55 -10.58 8.15
CA GLY A 65 26.17 -11.70 7.44
C GLY A 65 26.37 -11.50 5.92
N GLY A 66 26.09 -10.32 5.38
CA GLY A 66 26.26 -10.01 3.95
C GLY A 66 27.60 -9.39 3.63
N ASN A 67 28.04 -9.55 2.39
CA ASN A 67 29.24 -8.87 1.91
C ASN A 67 28.89 -7.37 1.75
N PRO A 68 29.66 -6.42 2.33
CA PRO A 68 29.41 -4.98 2.15
C PRO A 68 29.40 -4.50 0.68
N THR A 69 29.89 -5.34 -0.23
CA THR A 69 29.79 -5.12 -1.69
C THR A 69 28.37 -5.30 -2.22
N GLU A 70 27.57 -6.21 -1.65
CA GLU A 70 26.17 -6.45 -2.03
C GLU A 70 25.28 -5.26 -1.62
N ALA A 71 25.58 -4.62 -0.49
CA ALA A 71 24.86 -3.43 -0.03
C ALA A 71 24.98 -2.22 -0.99
N ASN A 72 26.02 -2.16 -1.83
CA ASN A 72 26.21 -1.08 -2.82
C ASN A 72 25.50 -1.34 -4.16
N THR A 73 25.07 -2.58 -4.41
CA THR A 73 24.32 -2.96 -5.62
C THR A 73 22.80 -2.79 -5.47
N TRP A 74 22.32 -2.51 -4.27
CA TRP A 74 20.89 -2.31 -3.99
C TRP A 74 20.48 -0.90 -4.35
N ARG A 75 20.27 -0.70 -5.65
CA ARG A 75 19.61 0.49 -6.18
C ARG A 75 18.11 0.30 -5.97
N ASP A 76 17.41 1.39 -5.70
CA ASP A 76 16.03 1.34 -5.26
C ASP A 76 15.10 2.07 -6.22
N VAL A 77 13.82 1.74 -6.12
CA VAL A 77 12.77 2.45 -6.85
C VAL A 77 12.84 3.95 -6.56
N THR A 78 12.90 4.77 -7.60
CA THR A 78 12.83 6.23 -7.45
C THR A 78 11.39 6.68 -7.26
N ASN A 79 11.21 7.90 -6.74
CA ASN A 79 9.88 8.52 -6.68
C ASN A 79 9.21 8.56 -8.06
N GLU A 80 9.96 8.95 -9.07
CA GLU A 80 9.49 9.06 -10.45
C GLU A 80 9.08 7.69 -11.02
N ALA A 81 9.88 6.65 -10.79
CA ALA A 81 9.56 5.29 -11.19
C ALA A 81 8.31 4.75 -10.48
N LEU A 82 8.17 5.00 -9.17
CA LEU A 82 6.97 4.61 -8.41
C LEU A 82 5.72 5.32 -8.95
N GLN A 83 5.80 6.62 -9.25
CA GLN A 83 4.66 7.37 -9.80
C GLN A 83 4.28 6.89 -11.20
N ALA A 84 5.26 6.61 -12.06
CA ALA A 84 5.02 6.01 -13.37
C ALA A 84 4.33 4.64 -13.21
N PHE A 85 4.84 3.80 -12.32
CA PHE A 85 4.27 2.48 -12.04
C PHE A 85 2.83 2.55 -11.54
N LEU A 86 2.52 3.46 -10.62
CA LEU A 86 1.16 3.67 -10.13
C LEU A 86 0.21 4.20 -11.22
N ALA A 87 0.72 4.93 -12.20
CA ALA A 87 -0.06 5.37 -13.35
C ALA A 87 -0.33 4.22 -14.32
N ASP A 88 0.68 3.39 -14.60
CA ASP A 88 0.55 2.28 -15.54
C ASP A 88 -0.25 1.11 -14.95
N ALA A 89 -0.09 0.79 -13.67
CA ALA A 89 -0.89 -0.20 -12.96
C ALA A 89 -2.39 0.16 -12.96
N ALA A 90 -2.72 1.45 -12.86
CA ALA A 90 -4.10 1.93 -12.96
C ALA A 90 -4.68 1.73 -14.37
N LYS A 91 -3.89 1.95 -15.42
CA LYS A 91 -4.30 1.67 -16.81
C LYS A 91 -4.36 0.17 -17.10
N GLY A 92 -3.49 -0.61 -16.46
CA GLY A 92 -3.34 -2.05 -16.61
C GLY A 92 -4.37 -2.90 -15.85
N GLY A 93 -5.30 -2.27 -15.14
CA GLY A 93 -6.38 -2.99 -14.44
C GLY A 93 -5.92 -3.72 -13.17
N PHE A 94 -4.91 -3.20 -12.47
CA PHE A 94 -4.40 -3.81 -11.24
C PHE A 94 -5.48 -3.95 -10.15
N ALA A 95 -6.44 -3.01 -10.08
CA ALA A 95 -7.52 -3.05 -9.09
C ALA A 95 -8.35 -4.34 -9.21
N GLU A 96 -8.49 -4.88 -10.43
CA GLU A 96 -9.23 -6.08 -10.73
C GLU A 96 -8.34 -7.34 -10.76
N SER A 97 -7.18 -7.25 -11.42
CA SER A 97 -6.27 -8.39 -11.60
C SER A 97 -5.52 -8.78 -10.34
N LYS A 98 -5.35 -7.83 -9.40
CA LYS A 98 -4.53 -7.96 -8.18
C LYS A 98 -3.05 -8.28 -8.47
N THR A 99 -2.61 -8.17 -9.71
CA THR A 99 -1.22 -8.37 -10.13
C THR A 99 -0.91 -7.48 -11.32
N PHE A 100 0.21 -6.78 -11.28
CA PHE A 100 0.68 -5.94 -12.36
C PHE A 100 2.20 -5.90 -12.37
N GLU A 101 2.80 -5.91 -13.55
CA GLU A 101 4.24 -5.73 -13.74
C GLU A 101 4.50 -4.89 -14.98
N ASN A 102 5.60 -4.16 -14.97
CA ASN A 102 6.06 -3.40 -16.12
C ASN A 102 7.57 -3.16 -16.01
N ASP A 103 8.22 -3.03 -17.17
CA ASP A 103 9.65 -2.77 -17.27
C ASP A 103 9.91 -1.26 -17.30
N TYR A 104 11.00 -0.85 -16.68
CA TYR A 104 11.45 0.53 -16.54
C TYR A 104 12.95 0.63 -16.79
N ASN A 105 13.43 1.86 -16.94
CA ASN A 105 14.84 2.15 -16.77
C ASN A 105 14.95 3.18 -15.66
N PHE A 106 15.52 2.80 -14.52
CA PHE A 106 15.73 3.71 -13.40
C PHE A 106 16.96 4.60 -13.62
N ASP A 107 17.81 4.30 -14.60
CA ASP A 107 19.11 4.93 -14.84
C ASP A 107 20.00 4.89 -13.58
N LEU A 108 20.05 3.72 -12.96
CA LEU A 108 20.71 3.48 -11.69
C LEU A 108 21.85 2.46 -11.78
N ALA A 109 22.40 2.12 -12.94
CA ALA A 109 23.55 1.21 -13.00
C ALA A 109 24.71 1.64 -12.06
N PRO A 110 25.45 0.69 -11.45
CA PRO A 110 26.66 1.00 -10.69
C PRO A 110 27.75 1.56 -11.61
N SER A 111 28.79 2.17 -11.03
CA SER A 111 29.85 2.84 -11.81
C SER A 111 30.58 1.93 -12.82
N GLU A 112 30.62 0.64 -12.52
CA GLU A 112 31.22 -0.43 -13.29
C GLU A 112 30.23 -1.12 -14.24
N GLY A 113 28.96 -0.69 -14.23
CA GLY A 113 27.91 -1.17 -15.12
C GLY A 113 27.32 -0.04 -15.97
N LYS A 114 26.33 -0.41 -16.80
CA LYS A 114 25.51 0.56 -17.54
C LYS A 114 24.08 0.05 -17.68
N ASP A 115 23.15 0.99 -17.72
CA ASP A 115 21.77 0.72 -18.10
C ASP A 115 21.70 0.42 -19.60
N SER A 116 20.78 -0.44 -20.00
CA SER A 116 20.58 -0.79 -21.40
C SER A 116 19.15 -1.23 -21.66
N GLU A 117 18.68 -1.06 -22.90
CA GLU A 117 17.36 -1.57 -23.33
C GLU A 117 17.23 -3.10 -23.19
N LYS A 118 18.36 -3.82 -23.03
CA LYS A 118 18.37 -5.27 -22.81
C LYS A 118 18.21 -5.64 -21.34
N CYS A 119 18.77 -4.84 -20.44
CA CYS A 119 18.75 -5.07 -19.00
C CYS A 119 17.88 -3.99 -18.37
N MET A 120 16.57 -4.12 -18.56
CA MET A 120 15.61 -3.19 -17.97
C MET A 120 15.31 -3.59 -16.53
N ASP A 121 15.15 -2.57 -15.70
CA ASP A 121 14.57 -2.75 -14.38
C ASP A 121 13.11 -3.16 -14.51
N LYS A 122 12.56 -3.76 -13.46
CA LYS A 122 11.15 -4.13 -13.44
C LYS A 122 10.54 -3.86 -12.09
N LEU A 123 9.31 -3.37 -12.11
CA LEU A 123 8.45 -3.33 -10.94
C LEU A 123 7.32 -4.32 -11.12
N SER A 124 7.03 -5.08 -10.06
CA SER A 124 5.88 -5.99 -10.01
C SER A 124 5.16 -5.82 -8.70
N VAL A 125 3.84 -5.79 -8.71
CA VAL A 125 3.01 -5.74 -7.51
C VAL A 125 1.97 -6.84 -7.54
N THR A 126 1.79 -7.49 -6.40
CA THR A 126 0.69 -8.42 -6.15
C THR A 126 -0.07 -8.01 -4.90
N PHE A 127 -1.37 -8.29 -4.85
CA PHE A 127 -2.22 -8.05 -3.69
C PHE A 127 -2.87 -9.34 -3.20
N ASP A 128 -2.64 -9.69 -1.93
CA ASP A 128 -3.32 -10.78 -1.24
C ASP A 128 -4.47 -10.23 -0.40
N GLU A 129 -5.70 -10.51 -0.85
CA GLU A 129 -6.93 -10.06 -0.19
C GLU A 129 -7.18 -10.74 1.17
N ASN A 130 -6.63 -11.94 1.40
CA ASN A 130 -6.82 -12.66 2.66
C ASN A 130 -6.03 -12.00 3.79
N THR A 131 -4.89 -11.40 3.45
CA THR A 131 -3.98 -10.78 4.42
C THR A 131 -3.93 -9.27 4.31
N CYS A 132 -4.60 -8.66 3.33
CA CYS A 132 -4.53 -7.23 3.01
C CYS A 132 -3.10 -6.75 2.68
N THR A 133 -2.31 -7.61 2.04
CA THR A 133 -0.86 -7.36 1.86
C THR A 133 -0.54 -7.07 0.40
N PHE A 134 0.16 -5.97 0.18
CA PHE A 134 0.87 -5.70 -1.07
C PHE A 134 2.26 -6.32 -0.99
N ASN A 135 2.65 -7.05 -2.03
CA ASN A 135 4.04 -7.42 -2.28
C ASN A 135 4.49 -6.66 -3.53
N LEU A 136 5.38 -5.69 -3.34
CA LEU A 136 6.04 -4.91 -4.38
C LEU A 136 7.47 -5.41 -4.55
N LYS A 137 7.77 -5.92 -5.74
CA LYS A 137 9.09 -6.40 -6.14
C LYS A 137 9.77 -5.37 -7.03
N ILE A 138 11.01 -5.07 -6.69
CA ILE A 138 11.89 -4.18 -7.44
C ILE A 138 13.03 -5.04 -7.96
N PHE A 139 13.02 -5.29 -9.26
CA PHE A 139 14.10 -5.96 -9.97
C PHE A 139 15.00 -4.87 -10.55
N ASN A 140 16.25 -4.82 -10.09
CA ASN A 140 17.25 -3.95 -10.70
C ASN A 140 18.12 -4.77 -11.63
N SER A 141 18.27 -4.32 -12.85
CA SER A 141 19.00 -5.04 -13.89
C SER A 141 20.00 -4.12 -14.55
N PHE A 142 21.25 -4.54 -14.71
CA PHE A 142 22.25 -3.74 -15.42
C PHE A 142 23.28 -4.63 -16.12
N GLN A 143 23.99 -4.05 -17.09
CA GLN A 143 25.01 -4.74 -17.87
C GLN A 143 26.40 -4.40 -17.31
N TYR A 144 27.19 -5.40 -16.86
CA TYR A 144 28.55 -5.19 -16.33
C TYR A 144 29.63 -4.97 -17.40
N SER A 145 29.41 -5.41 -18.63
CA SER A 145 30.38 -5.25 -19.73
C SER A 145 29.66 -5.04 -21.04
N ILE A 146 30.14 -4.12 -21.87
CA ILE A 146 29.57 -3.91 -23.22
C ILE A 146 29.73 -5.15 -24.12
N ASP A 147 30.71 -6.00 -23.81
CA ASP A 147 31.03 -7.22 -24.56
C ASP A 147 30.31 -8.46 -24.01
N ASN A 148 29.74 -8.38 -22.79
CA ASN A 148 28.90 -9.44 -22.24
C ASN A 148 27.44 -9.02 -22.30
N GLU A 149 26.65 -9.81 -23.02
CA GLU A 149 25.24 -9.59 -23.23
C GLU A 149 24.37 -9.98 -22.02
N ASP A 150 24.96 -10.54 -20.97
CA ASP A 150 24.26 -10.94 -19.74
C ASP A 150 23.91 -9.75 -18.85
N CYS A 151 22.73 -9.82 -18.25
CA CYS A 151 22.28 -8.89 -17.22
C CYS A 151 22.65 -9.43 -15.83
N SER A 152 23.12 -8.55 -14.96
CA SER A 152 23.13 -8.81 -13.54
C SER A 152 21.87 -8.26 -12.92
N GLU A 153 21.26 -9.04 -12.04
CA GLU A 153 19.95 -8.78 -11.47
C GLU A 153 20.04 -8.80 -9.94
N SER A 154 19.28 -7.92 -9.30
CA SER A 154 18.99 -7.99 -7.87
C SER A 154 17.51 -7.75 -7.64
N LEU A 155 16.98 -8.27 -6.55
CA LEU A 155 15.58 -8.21 -6.18
C LEU A 155 15.42 -7.68 -4.75
N ILE A 156 14.58 -6.67 -4.61
CA ILE A 156 14.04 -6.22 -3.34
C ILE A 156 12.54 -6.58 -3.31
N ASP A 157 12.12 -7.37 -2.32
CA ASP A 157 10.71 -7.74 -2.06
C ASP A 157 10.20 -6.94 -0.85
N LEU A 158 9.32 -5.99 -1.11
CA LEU A 158 8.68 -5.15 -0.10
C LEU A 158 7.27 -5.67 0.17
N LYS A 159 7.00 -6.02 1.43
CA LYS A 159 5.65 -6.37 1.89
C LYS A 159 5.13 -5.30 2.82
N PHE A 160 3.90 -4.87 2.59
CA PHE A 160 3.25 -3.86 3.43
C PHE A 160 1.74 -3.88 3.25
N LYS A 161 1.04 -3.19 4.14
CA LYS A 161 -0.40 -2.94 4.04
C LYS A 161 -0.69 -1.45 3.94
N ILE A 162 -1.79 -1.11 3.29
CA ILE A 162 -2.36 0.24 3.32
C ILE A 162 -3.74 0.11 3.97
N GLU A 163 -3.88 0.64 5.18
CA GLU A 163 -5.10 0.58 5.96
C GLU A 163 -5.35 1.97 6.56
N GLU A 164 -6.58 2.50 6.41
CA GLU A 164 -6.94 3.82 6.93
C GLU A 164 -5.95 4.95 6.54
N LYS A 165 -5.46 4.92 5.30
CA LYS A 165 -4.46 5.87 4.77
C LYS A 165 -3.12 5.84 5.53
N LYS A 166 -2.73 4.68 6.07
CA LYS A 166 -1.45 4.46 6.74
C LYS A 166 -0.77 3.22 6.18
N ILE A 167 0.55 3.27 6.10
CA ILE A 167 1.36 2.11 5.75
C ILE A 167 1.75 1.36 7.02
N THR A 168 1.39 0.07 7.09
CA THR A 168 1.70 -0.81 8.23
C THR A 168 2.37 -2.09 7.75
N ASN A 169 2.97 -2.82 8.69
CA ASN A 169 3.68 -4.09 8.45
C ASN A 169 4.68 -4.03 7.28
N PHE A 170 5.43 -2.93 7.21
CA PHE A 170 6.42 -2.68 6.17
C PHE A 170 7.68 -3.49 6.42
N THR A 171 7.94 -4.48 5.58
CA THR A 171 9.11 -5.37 5.67
C THR A 171 9.79 -5.46 4.31
N MET A 172 11.09 -5.74 4.34
CA MET A 172 11.94 -5.91 3.17
C MET A 172 12.63 -7.26 3.24
N ASP A 173 12.68 -7.96 2.12
CA ASP A 173 13.54 -9.11 1.87
C ASP A 173 14.36 -8.84 0.60
N ILE A 174 15.57 -9.39 0.52
CA ILE A 174 16.51 -9.09 -0.56
C ILE A 174 17.09 -10.39 -1.10
N ALA A 175 17.11 -10.51 -2.42
CA ALA A 175 17.75 -11.59 -3.14
C ALA A 175 18.67 -11.00 -4.23
N GLY A 176 19.80 -11.63 -4.46
CA GLY A 176 20.79 -11.26 -5.49
C GLY A 176 21.54 -12.48 -5.98
#